data_AF-A0A2G3A1Y2-F1
#
_entry.id   AF-A0A2G3A1Y2-F1
#
_cell.length_a   1.000
_cell.length_b   1.000
_cell.length_c   1.000
_cell.angle_alpha   90.00
_cell.angle_beta   90.00
_cell.angle_gamma   90.00
#
_symmetry.space_group_name_H-M   'P 1'
#
loop_
_entity.id
_entity.type
_entity.pdbx_description
1 polymer ?
#
loop_
_entity_poly.entity_id
_entity_poly.type
_entity_poly.pdbx_seq_one_letter_code
_entity_poly.pdbx_strand_id
1 'polypeptide(L)'
;MQVSEPSPTTKLKDETYKNIEQVFGLAQFERFYDRVEPQWRDALIDSYAYEANERIKDPINGITKFCKHIVVPGVKSLTLNGDRMITQDLLYGDILNLSAADFEKFDTVIISCCSEIKRRKVNSRCRQLTDPIAFHSVQCRGSLAEIFVDLKSHTVYERLFGQDLKSIMHFCSFEKAIAVPWQTFTEGVSEIFLAMRVDENFEATHRRKVRKLSATDFQHLKSFKDVLCDKQQFNHNHISSATLEKCYDFLQRIESQDD
;
A
#
# COMPACT_ATOMS: atom_id res chain seq x y z
N MET A 1 3.68 29.42 46.10
CA MET A 1 2.81 28.95 45.01
C MET A 1 3.71 28.49 43.88
N GLN A 2 3.89 27.17 43.73
CA GLN A 2 4.48 26.62 42.51
C GLN A 2 3.47 26.87 41.39
N VAL A 3 3.84 27.72 40.43
CA VAL A 3 3.08 27.88 39.20
C VAL A 3 3.33 26.60 38.42
N SER A 4 2.32 25.72 38.40
CA SER A 4 2.29 24.56 37.53
C SER A 4 2.50 25.00 36.09
N GLU A 5 3.51 24.44 35.42
CA GLU A 5 3.66 24.61 33.98
C GLU A 5 2.33 24.22 33.29
N PRO A 6 1.81 25.05 32.37
CA PRO A 6 0.57 24.73 31.67
C PRO A 6 0.76 23.48 30.83
N SER A 7 -0.27 22.62 30.79
CA SER A 7 -0.28 21.45 29.90
C SER A 7 -0.11 21.88 28.44
N PRO A 8 0.43 21.00 27.57
CA PRO A 8 0.71 21.30 26.15
C PRO A 8 -0.51 21.80 25.36
N THR A 9 -1.71 21.66 25.92
CA THR A 9 -3.00 21.99 25.34
C THR A 9 -3.30 23.48 25.21
N THR A 10 -2.44 24.40 25.66
CA THR A 10 -2.77 25.84 25.56
C THR A 10 -1.60 26.70 25.08
N LYS A 11 -1.66 27.02 23.78
CA LYS A 11 -1.05 28.18 23.07
C LYS A 11 0.42 28.06 22.60
N LEU A 12 0.61 27.48 21.41
CA LEU A 12 1.18 28.09 20.19
C LEU A 12 1.35 26.98 19.12
N LYS A 13 1.00 27.26 17.85
CA LYS A 13 1.05 26.40 16.63
C LYS A 13 -0.26 25.73 16.18
N ASP A 14 -1.36 26.48 16.06
CA ASP A 14 -2.65 25.94 15.55
C ASP A 14 -2.53 25.28 14.16
N GLU A 15 -1.80 25.89 13.22
CA GLU A 15 -1.74 25.36 11.85
C GLU A 15 -0.79 24.17 11.71
N THR A 16 0.30 24.15 12.49
CA THR A 16 1.24 23.02 12.50
C THR A 16 0.57 21.75 13.04
N TYR A 17 -0.10 21.85 14.20
CA TYR A 17 -0.80 20.71 14.77
C TYR A 17 -2.00 20.30 13.93
N LYS A 18 -2.70 21.24 13.29
CA LYS A 18 -3.76 20.93 12.34
C LYS A 18 -3.27 20.10 11.16
N ASN A 19 -2.12 20.45 10.57
CA ASN A 19 -1.56 19.68 9.46
C ASN A 19 -1.07 18.30 9.91
N ILE A 20 -0.45 18.21 11.09
CA ILE A 20 -0.04 16.93 11.70
C ILE A 20 -1.26 16.05 11.98
N GLU A 21 -2.31 16.60 12.58
CA GLU A 21 -3.56 15.91 12.86
C GLU A 21 -4.23 15.45 11.56
N GLN A 22 -4.30 16.31 10.54
CA GLN A 22 -4.90 15.99 9.24
C GLN A 22 -4.19 14.81 8.56
N VAL A 23 -2.87 14.71 8.67
CA VAL A 23 -2.06 13.73 7.94
C VAL A 23 -1.81 12.45 8.73
N PHE A 24 -1.53 12.57 10.02
CA PHE A 24 -1.10 11.46 10.89
C PHE A 24 -2.14 11.09 11.95
N GLY A 25 -3.08 11.98 12.25
CA GLY A 25 -3.97 11.84 13.40
C GLY A 25 -3.26 12.16 14.71
N LEU A 26 -3.91 12.96 15.55
CA LEU A 26 -3.32 13.45 16.80
C LEU A 26 -2.98 12.29 17.77
N ALA A 27 -3.87 11.32 17.90
CA ALA A 27 -3.66 10.16 18.79
C ALA A 27 -2.45 9.28 18.38
N GLN A 28 -2.12 9.21 17.10
CA GLN A 28 -0.92 8.49 16.66
C GLN A 28 0.33 9.30 17.00
N PHE A 29 0.32 10.60 16.72
CA PHE A 29 1.42 11.51 17.03
C PHE A 29 1.74 11.53 18.54
N GLU A 30 0.73 11.69 19.39
CA GLU A 30 0.87 11.76 20.85
C GLU A 30 1.56 10.51 21.43
N ARG A 31 1.23 9.31 20.92
CA ARG A 31 1.89 8.06 21.34
C ARG A 31 3.40 8.07 21.14
N PHE A 32 3.89 8.74 20.10
CA PHE A 32 5.32 8.89 19.87
C PHE A 32 5.89 10.05 20.68
N TYR A 33 5.16 11.17 20.74
CA TYR A 33 5.54 12.35 21.51
C TYR A 33 5.82 12.04 22.98
N ASP A 34 4.95 11.25 23.63
CA ASP A 34 5.08 10.88 25.04
C ASP A 34 6.29 9.99 25.33
N ARG A 35 6.77 9.25 24.33
CA ARG A 35 7.93 8.35 24.43
C ARG A 35 9.26 9.05 24.18
N VAL A 36 9.23 10.28 23.68
CA VAL A 36 10.42 11.07 23.35
C VAL A 36 10.78 11.96 24.54
N GLU A 37 12.08 11.98 24.88
CA GLU A 37 12.60 12.82 25.95
C GLU A 37 12.27 14.30 25.70
N PRO A 38 12.00 15.10 26.76
CA PRO A 38 11.55 16.48 26.61
C PRO A 38 12.42 17.34 25.67
N GLN A 39 13.74 17.15 25.72
CA GLN A 39 14.72 17.86 24.90
C GLN A 39 14.58 17.65 23.38
N TRP A 40 13.96 16.54 22.95
CA TRP A 40 13.79 16.20 21.54
C TRP A 40 12.38 16.45 20.99
N ARG A 41 11.45 16.90 21.84
CA ARG A 41 10.02 17.05 21.48
C ARG A 41 9.78 18.12 20.44
N ASP A 42 10.46 19.26 20.53
CA ASP A 42 10.34 20.33 19.51
C ASP A 42 10.87 19.88 18.15
N ALA A 43 11.97 19.14 18.15
CA ALA A 43 12.58 18.59 16.95
C ALA A 43 11.71 17.48 16.32
N LEU A 44 11.00 16.71 17.14
CA LEU A 44 9.98 15.75 16.69
C LEU A 44 8.79 16.46 16.05
N ILE A 45 8.25 17.51 16.71
CA ILE A 45 7.15 18.32 16.16
C ILE A 45 7.56 18.91 14.81
N ASP A 46 8.76 19.48 14.69
CA ASP A 46 9.26 20.04 13.42
C ASP A 46 9.36 18.98 12.32
N SER A 47 9.81 17.78 12.66
CA SER A 47 9.90 16.65 11.73
C SER A 47 8.51 16.22 11.21
N TYR A 48 7.53 16.06 12.11
CA TYR A 48 6.15 15.73 11.75
C TYR A 48 5.46 16.85 10.98
N ALA A 49 5.70 18.10 11.36
CA ALA A 49 5.18 19.28 10.68
C ALA A 49 5.69 19.36 9.24
N TYR A 50 7.00 19.19 9.05
CA TYR A 50 7.64 19.17 7.74
C TYR A 50 7.01 18.09 6.86
N GLU A 51 6.94 16.86 7.34
CA GLU A 51 6.33 15.75 6.58
C GLU A 51 4.84 16.00 6.29
N ALA A 52 4.06 16.53 7.25
CA ALA A 52 2.66 16.86 7.01
C ALA A 52 2.51 17.90 5.90
N ASN A 53 3.31 18.96 5.95
CA ASN A 53 3.28 20.04 4.97
C ASN A 53 3.68 19.54 3.57
N GLU A 54 4.73 18.72 3.46
CA GLU A 54 5.15 18.16 2.17
C GLU A 54 4.07 17.25 1.56
N ARG A 55 3.36 16.45 2.38
CA ARG A 55 2.25 15.63 1.89
C ARG A 55 1.01 16.43 1.50
N ILE A 56 0.76 17.56 2.15
CA ILE A 56 -0.34 18.47 1.79
C ILE A 56 -0.02 19.21 0.49
N LYS A 57 1.25 19.63 0.30
CA LYS A 57 1.70 20.31 -0.93
C LYS A 57 1.70 19.41 -2.16
N ASP A 58 2.08 18.14 -1.99
CA ASP A 58 2.07 17.15 -3.05
C ASP A 58 1.28 15.90 -2.61
N PRO A 59 -0.05 15.91 -2.79
CA PRO A 59 -0.90 14.81 -2.36
C PRO A 59 -0.59 13.49 -3.05
N ILE A 60 -0.04 13.48 -4.27
CA ILE A 60 0.24 12.24 -5.02
C ILE A 60 1.49 11.53 -4.46
N ASN A 61 2.57 12.28 -4.22
CA ASN A 61 3.71 11.76 -3.48
C ASN A 61 3.38 11.51 -2.00
N GLY A 62 2.47 12.31 -1.43
CA GLY A 62 1.93 12.13 -0.09
C GLY A 62 1.15 10.83 0.07
N ILE A 63 0.30 10.48 -0.89
CA ILE A 63 -0.42 9.19 -0.97
C ILE A 63 0.59 8.03 -1.01
N THR A 64 1.71 8.19 -1.71
CA THR A 64 2.76 7.17 -1.75
C THR A 64 3.43 6.94 -0.39
N LYS A 65 3.75 8.02 0.36
CA LYS A 65 4.21 7.93 1.76
C LYS A 65 3.10 7.45 2.71
N PHE A 66 1.84 7.72 2.39
CA PHE A 66 0.64 7.34 3.15
C PHE A 66 0.31 5.84 2.99
N CYS A 67 0.53 5.23 1.83
CA CYS A 67 0.35 3.79 1.62
C CYS A 67 1.22 2.94 2.57
N LYS A 68 2.42 3.40 2.93
CA LYS A 68 3.27 2.79 3.97
C LYS A 68 2.59 2.78 5.35
N HIS A 69 1.71 3.74 5.61
CA HIS A 69 0.97 3.93 6.86
C HIS A 69 -0.49 3.45 6.80
N ILE A 70 -0.99 2.90 5.67
CA ILE A 70 -2.30 2.20 5.62
C ILE A 70 -2.15 0.72 6.00
N VAL A 71 -0.98 0.12 5.71
CA VAL A 71 -0.69 -1.28 6.01
C VAL A 71 -0.57 -1.53 7.53
N VAL A 72 -0.39 -0.48 8.34
CA VAL A 72 -0.13 -0.57 9.79
C VAL A 72 -1.37 -0.31 10.67
N PRO A 73 -2.32 0.58 10.32
CA PRO A 73 -3.59 0.74 11.02
C PRO A 73 -4.75 0.30 10.13
N GLY A 74 -5.59 -0.62 10.63
CA GLY A 74 -6.81 -1.08 9.96
C GLY A 74 -7.83 0.04 9.73
N VAL A 75 -7.64 0.83 8.68
CA VAL A 75 -8.58 1.84 8.19
C VAL A 75 -9.73 1.17 7.44
N LYS A 76 -10.97 1.55 7.77
CA LYS A 76 -12.21 0.94 7.25
C LYS A 76 -12.50 1.30 5.78
N SER A 77 -12.03 2.44 5.30
CA SER A 77 -12.13 2.85 3.89
C SER A 77 -11.01 3.83 3.52
N LEU A 78 -10.56 3.76 2.27
CA LEU A 78 -9.66 4.74 1.66
C LEU A 78 -10.39 5.37 0.47
N THR A 79 -10.63 6.68 0.54
CA THR A 79 -11.20 7.46 -0.56
C THR A 79 -10.11 8.33 -1.14
N LEU A 80 -9.72 8.05 -2.39
CA LEU A 80 -8.77 8.89 -3.14
C LEU A 80 -9.57 10.01 -3.82
N ASN A 81 -9.45 11.24 -3.31
CA ASN A 81 -9.99 12.42 -3.98
C ASN A 81 -8.86 13.11 -4.74
N GLY A 82 -8.98 13.21 -6.07
CA GLY A 82 -8.06 13.95 -6.90
C GLY A 82 -8.85 14.94 -7.74
N ASP A 83 -8.42 16.21 -7.76
CA ASP A 83 -9.08 17.28 -8.52
C ASP A 83 -8.82 17.20 -10.04
N ARG A 84 -8.16 16.12 -10.51
CA ARG A 84 -7.83 15.90 -11.91
C ARG A 84 -8.90 15.05 -12.60
N MET A 85 -9.38 15.53 -13.73
CA MET A 85 -10.43 14.91 -14.53
C MET A 85 -10.02 13.50 -15.00
N ILE A 86 -10.85 12.49 -14.70
CA ILE A 86 -10.69 11.12 -15.20
C ILE A 86 -11.07 11.10 -16.68
N THR A 87 -10.16 10.71 -17.57
CA THR A 87 -10.46 10.58 -19.00
C THR A 87 -11.15 9.25 -19.31
N GLN A 88 -12.10 9.26 -20.26
CA GLN A 88 -12.96 8.12 -20.62
C GLN A 88 -12.18 6.87 -21.06
N ASP A 89 -10.98 7.04 -21.62
CA ASP A 89 -10.07 5.96 -22.00
C ASP A 89 -9.61 5.12 -20.80
N LEU A 90 -9.57 5.72 -19.60
CA LEU A 90 -9.21 5.06 -18.34
C LEU A 90 -10.35 4.15 -17.80
N LEU A 91 -11.60 4.42 -18.19
CA LEU A 91 -12.80 3.75 -17.68
C LEU A 91 -13.16 2.49 -18.48
N TYR A 92 -12.78 2.41 -19.76
CA TYR A 92 -13.15 1.31 -20.65
C TYR A 92 -12.00 0.74 -21.50
N GLY A 93 -10.83 1.41 -21.56
CA GLY A 93 -9.69 1.00 -22.37
C GLY A 93 -8.68 0.14 -21.60
N ASP A 94 -8.02 -0.80 -22.30
CA ASP A 94 -6.80 -1.40 -21.77
C ASP A 94 -5.68 -0.37 -21.84
N ILE A 95 -5.19 0.12 -20.69
CA ILE A 95 -4.09 1.11 -20.62
C ILE A 95 -2.84 0.67 -21.40
N LEU A 96 -2.67 -0.63 -21.62
CA LEU A 96 -1.60 -1.21 -22.42
C LEU A 96 -1.71 -0.90 -23.93
N ASN A 97 -2.89 -0.50 -24.41
CA ASN A 97 -3.11 -0.14 -25.81
C ASN A 97 -2.79 1.34 -26.10
N LEU A 98 -2.51 2.14 -25.08
CA LEU A 98 -2.12 3.53 -25.26
C LEU A 98 -0.76 3.63 -25.94
N SER A 99 -0.61 4.62 -26.83
CA SER A 99 0.68 4.93 -27.43
C SER A 99 1.66 5.40 -26.35
N ALA A 100 2.98 5.37 -26.65
CA ALA A 100 3.98 5.92 -25.73
C ALA A 100 3.69 7.39 -25.37
N ALA A 101 3.36 8.20 -26.39
CA ALA A 101 3.07 9.62 -26.23
C ALA A 101 1.82 9.88 -25.39
N ASP A 102 0.82 8.99 -25.44
CA ASP A 102 -0.38 9.12 -24.59
C ASP A 102 -0.12 8.66 -23.17
N PHE A 103 0.69 7.60 -23.00
CA PHE A 103 1.03 7.07 -21.69
C PHE A 103 1.95 8.02 -20.91
N GLU A 104 2.85 8.74 -21.58
CA GLU A 104 3.73 9.77 -20.99
C GLU A 104 2.98 11.01 -20.47
N LYS A 105 1.69 11.17 -20.78
CA LYS A 105 0.86 12.24 -20.22
C LYS A 105 0.49 12.00 -18.75
N PHE A 106 0.73 10.79 -18.23
CA PHE A 106 0.40 10.44 -16.85
C PHE A 106 1.61 10.61 -15.92
N ASP A 107 1.42 11.32 -14.83
CA ASP A 107 2.40 11.34 -13.73
C ASP A 107 2.36 10.02 -12.92
N THR A 108 1.21 9.35 -12.90
CA THR A 108 0.96 8.17 -12.08
C THR A 108 -0.09 7.26 -12.70
N VAL A 109 0.14 5.95 -12.61
CA VAL A 109 -0.80 4.92 -13.02
C VAL A 109 -1.19 4.07 -11.82
N ILE A 110 -2.47 4.08 -11.50
CA ILE A 110 -3.06 3.24 -10.45
C ILE A 110 -3.94 2.19 -11.12
N ILE A 111 -3.67 0.91 -10.85
CA ILE A 111 -4.50 -0.18 -11.34
C ILE A 111 -5.05 -1.03 -10.20
N SER A 112 -6.28 -1.49 -10.38
CA SER A 112 -6.98 -2.37 -9.44
C SER A 112 -7.70 -3.49 -10.19
N CYS A 113 -8.15 -4.52 -9.45
CA CYS A 113 -9.02 -5.58 -9.98
C CYS A 113 -8.48 -6.27 -11.24
N CYS A 114 -7.17 -6.49 -11.32
CA CYS A 114 -6.53 -7.05 -12.52
C CYS A 114 -5.58 -8.19 -12.18
N SER A 115 -5.29 -9.04 -13.18
CA SER A 115 -4.43 -10.19 -12.98
C SER A 115 -2.99 -9.77 -12.67
N GLU A 116 -2.26 -10.64 -11.98
CA GLU A 116 -0.82 -10.49 -11.73
C GLU A 116 -0.05 -10.22 -13.04
N ILE A 117 -0.41 -10.92 -14.13
CA ILE A 117 0.17 -10.71 -15.47
C ILE A 117 -0.08 -9.28 -15.98
N LYS A 118 -1.30 -8.75 -15.86
CA LYS A 118 -1.61 -7.39 -16.30
C LYS A 118 -0.81 -6.37 -15.50
N ARG A 119 -0.72 -6.55 -14.17
CA ARG A 119 0.09 -5.68 -13.30
C ARG A 119 1.56 -5.66 -13.72
N ARG A 120 2.13 -6.83 -14.02
CA ARG A 120 3.51 -6.95 -14.50
C ARG A 120 3.74 -6.18 -15.80
N LYS A 121 2.83 -6.32 -16.77
CA LYS A 121 2.91 -5.61 -18.05
C LYS A 121 2.82 -4.10 -17.89
N VAL A 122 1.87 -3.61 -17.09
CA VAL A 122 1.71 -2.16 -16.85
C VAL A 122 2.92 -1.60 -16.11
N ASN A 123 3.39 -2.26 -15.05
CA ASN A 123 4.58 -1.83 -14.32
C ASN A 123 5.84 -1.80 -15.21
N SER A 124 6.03 -2.83 -16.04
CA SER A 124 7.12 -2.86 -17.03
C SER A 124 7.01 -1.70 -18.01
N ARG A 125 5.80 -1.35 -18.44
CA ARG A 125 5.58 -0.22 -19.35
C ARG A 125 5.94 1.11 -18.68
N CYS A 126 5.47 1.37 -17.47
CA CYS A 126 5.87 2.55 -16.68
C CYS A 126 7.39 2.63 -16.53
N ARG A 127 8.07 1.47 -16.37
CA ARG A 127 9.53 1.38 -16.27
C ARG A 127 10.29 1.72 -17.53
N GLN A 128 9.76 1.37 -18.70
CA GLN A 128 10.42 1.55 -19.99
C GLN A 128 10.35 2.98 -20.54
N LEU A 129 9.48 3.83 -20.00
CA LEU A 129 9.36 5.22 -20.44
C LEU A 129 10.50 6.10 -19.93
N THR A 130 10.81 7.11 -20.74
CA THR A 130 11.92 8.05 -20.55
C THR A 130 11.75 8.84 -19.27
N ASP A 131 10.55 9.39 -19.05
CA ASP A 131 10.14 9.97 -17.79
C ASP A 131 9.48 8.89 -16.90
N PRO A 132 10.02 8.62 -15.70
CA PRO A 132 9.46 7.64 -14.80
C PRO A 132 8.03 7.96 -14.34
N ILE A 133 7.09 7.17 -14.82
CA ILE A 133 5.71 7.21 -14.32
C ILE A 133 5.62 6.37 -13.05
N ALA A 134 5.08 6.94 -11.98
CA ALA A 134 4.83 6.22 -10.75
C ALA A 134 3.77 5.12 -10.97
N PHE A 135 3.99 3.95 -10.40
CA PHE A 135 3.09 2.82 -10.53
C PHE A 135 2.55 2.38 -9.17
N HIS A 136 1.23 2.24 -9.11
CA HIS A 136 0.53 1.71 -7.94
C HIS A 136 -0.41 0.57 -8.37
N SER A 137 -0.39 -0.50 -7.60
CA SER A 137 -1.37 -1.59 -7.72
C SER A 137 -2.13 -1.70 -6.42
N VAL A 138 -3.46 -1.63 -6.48
CA VAL A 138 -4.36 -1.83 -5.34
C VAL A 138 -5.20 -3.08 -5.58
N GLN A 139 -4.96 -4.13 -4.81
CA GLN A 139 -5.71 -5.39 -4.92
C GLN A 139 -6.52 -5.65 -3.67
N CYS A 140 -7.76 -6.07 -3.85
CA CYS A 140 -8.62 -6.56 -2.77
C CYS A 140 -9.09 -7.96 -3.10
N ARG A 141 -8.99 -8.88 -2.13
CA ARG A 141 -9.46 -10.27 -2.23
C ARG A 141 -10.21 -10.60 -0.94
N GLY A 142 -11.52 -10.76 -1.06
CA GLY A 142 -12.42 -10.81 0.09
C GLY A 142 -12.23 -9.61 1.01
N SER A 143 -11.77 -9.85 2.24
CA SER A 143 -11.48 -8.81 3.25
C SER A 143 -10.00 -8.43 3.33
N LEU A 144 -9.14 -9.00 2.48
CA LEU A 144 -7.72 -8.66 2.41
C LEU A 144 -7.48 -7.58 1.34
N ALA A 145 -6.48 -6.73 1.60
CA ALA A 145 -6.03 -5.72 0.67
C ALA A 145 -4.50 -5.66 0.61
N GLU A 146 -3.98 -5.40 -0.58
CA GLU A 146 -2.57 -5.15 -0.84
C GLU A 146 -2.43 -3.88 -1.68
N ILE A 147 -1.49 -3.02 -1.27
CA ILE A 147 -1.02 -1.91 -2.10
C ILE A 147 0.45 -2.16 -2.41
N PHE A 148 0.78 -2.21 -3.69
CA PHE A 148 2.15 -2.22 -4.17
C PHE A 148 2.47 -0.89 -4.83
N VAL A 149 3.67 -0.36 -4.56
CA VAL A 149 4.13 0.92 -5.10
C VAL A 149 5.52 0.78 -5.70
N ASP A 150 5.70 1.36 -6.88
CA ASP A 150 6.97 1.45 -7.57
C ASP A 150 7.18 2.86 -8.14
N LEU A 151 8.11 3.59 -7.52
CA LEU A 151 8.53 4.93 -7.95
C LEU A 151 9.89 4.91 -8.67
N LYS A 152 10.40 3.72 -9.03
CA LYS A 152 11.77 3.49 -9.51
C LYS A 152 12.84 4.00 -8.55
N SER A 153 13.36 5.21 -8.73
CA SER A 153 14.34 5.82 -7.85
C SER A 153 13.88 7.23 -7.55
N HIS A 154 13.60 7.51 -6.28
CA HIS A 154 13.13 8.82 -5.85
C HIS A 154 14.08 9.40 -4.81
N THR A 155 14.46 10.66 -4.99
CA THR A 155 15.13 11.43 -3.93
C THR A 155 14.12 11.79 -2.84
N VAL A 156 14.31 11.28 -1.64
CA VAL A 156 13.47 11.61 -0.49
C VAL A 156 14.21 12.65 0.34
N TYR A 157 13.48 13.69 0.70
CA TYR A 157 13.87 14.62 1.75
C TYR A 157 13.10 14.25 3.00
N GLU A 158 13.82 13.88 4.05
CA GLU A 158 13.28 13.61 5.37
C GLU A 158 13.88 14.60 6.34
N ARG A 159 13.06 15.15 7.23
CA ARG A 159 13.57 15.90 8.37
C ARG A 159 13.50 15.03 9.59
N LEU A 160 14.66 14.76 10.20
CA LEU A 160 14.77 13.98 11.43
C LEU A 160 15.46 14.83 12.49
N PHE A 161 14.73 15.12 13.57
CA PHE A 161 15.22 15.90 14.71
C PHE A 161 15.86 17.24 14.30
N GLY A 162 15.23 17.95 13.36
CA GLY A 162 15.69 19.26 12.88
C GLY A 162 16.81 19.22 11.84
N GLN A 163 17.24 18.03 11.41
CA GLN A 163 18.22 17.88 10.33
C GLN A 163 17.54 17.42 9.04
N ASP A 164 17.88 18.09 7.93
CA ASP A 164 17.46 17.69 6.59
C ASP A 164 18.37 16.60 6.05
N LEU A 165 17.78 15.43 5.78
CA LEU A 165 18.43 14.28 5.19
C LEU A 165 17.92 14.09 3.77
N LYS A 166 18.88 14.00 2.84
CA LYS A 166 18.61 13.65 1.44
C LYS A 166 19.06 12.22 1.22
N SER A 167 18.12 11.34 0.87
CA SER A 167 18.41 9.93 0.52
C SER A 167 17.81 9.57 -0.84
N ILE A 168 18.37 8.56 -1.49
CA ILE A 168 17.79 7.98 -2.71
C ILE A 168 17.13 6.66 -2.31
N MET A 169 15.81 6.59 -2.47
CA MET A 169 15.06 5.36 -2.23
C MET A 169 14.87 4.64 -3.56
N HIS A 170 15.31 3.38 -3.61
CA HIS A 170 15.18 2.51 -4.79
C HIS A 170 14.03 1.50 -4.61
N PHE A 171 13.09 1.51 -5.54
CA PHE A 171 11.98 0.57 -5.63
C PHE A 171 12.29 -0.54 -6.63
N CYS A 172 11.97 -1.78 -6.25
CA CYS A 172 12.04 -2.92 -7.16
C CYS A 172 10.81 -2.96 -8.09
N SER A 173 10.93 -3.64 -9.24
CA SER A 173 9.77 -3.83 -10.12
C SER A 173 8.76 -4.75 -9.45
N PHE A 174 7.51 -4.66 -9.87
CA PHE A 174 6.47 -5.57 -9.40
C PHE A 174 6.88 -7.03 -9.63
N GLU A 175 7.45 -7.35 -10.80
CA GLU A 175 7.99 -8.67 -11.11
C GLU A 175 9.05 -9.13 -10.11
N LYS A 176 10.03 -8.27 -9.80
CA LYS A 176 11.08 -8.60 -8.83
C LYS A 176 10.53 -8.76 -7.42
N ALA A 177 9.55 -7.93 -7.04
CA ALA A 177 8.94 -7.96 -5.72
C ALA A 177 8.21 -9.30 -5.44
N ILE A 178 7.50 -9.84 -6.42
CA ILE A 178 6.75 -11.09 -6.27
C ILE A 178 7.58 -12.35 -6.56
N ALA A 179 8.75 -12.21 -7.20
CA ALA A 179 9.63 -13.31 -7.54
C ALA A 179 10.61 -13.71 -6.42
N VAL A 180 10.57 -13.04 -5.27
CA VAL A 180 11.44 -13.36 -4.12
C VAL A 180 11.14 -14.80 -3.64
N PRO A 181 12.13 -15.71 -3.62
CA PRO A 181 11.92 -17.07 -3.15
C PRO A 181 11.52 -17.09 -1.68
N TRP A 182 10.46 -17.81 -1.31
CA TRP A 182 9.90 -17.67 0.05
C TRP A 182 10.84 -18.18 1.15
N GLN A 183 11.67 -19.17 0.84
CA GLN A 183 12.76 -19.65 1.71
C GLN A 183 13.78 -18.57 2.12
N THR A 184 13.82 -17.44 1.41
CA THR A 184 14.74 -16.33 1.70
C THR A 184 14.13 -15.25 2.58
N PHE A 185 12.83 -15.33 2.88
CA PHE A 185 12.20 -14.40 3.80
C PHE A 185 12.79 -14.56 5.19
N THR A 186 13.27 -13.47 5.78
CA THR A 186 13.59 -13.41 7.20
C THR A 186 12.31 -13.54 8.02
N GLU A 187 12.42 -13.82 9.31
CA GLU A 187 11.28 -13.77 10.24
C GLU A 187 10.50 -12.45 10.04
N GLY A 188 9.16 -12.53 10.05
CA GLY A 188 8.28 -11.36 9.95
C GLY A 188 7.66 -11.07 8.57
N VAL A 189 7.73 -11.98 7.59
CA VAL A 189 6.91 -11.86 6.38
C VAL A 189 5.42 -11.88 6.73
N SER A 190 4.65 -11.02 6.07
CA SER A 190 3.20 -10.94 6.29
C SER A 190 2.50 -12.20 5.79
N GLU A 191 1.72 -12.83 6.68
CA GLU A 191 0.81 -13.91 6.32
C GLU A 191 -0.19 -13.49 5.21
N ILE A 192 -0.62 -12.22 5.22
CA ILE A 192 -1.52 -11.67 4.21
C ILE A 192 -0.83 -11.66 2.84
N PHE A 193 0.43 -11.24 2.77
CA PHE A 193 1.21 -11.28 1.53
C PHE A 193 1.24 -12.69 0.96
N LEU A 194 1.56 -13.69 1.79
CA LEU A 194 1.62 -15.08 1.37
C LEU A 194 0.25 -15.60 0.90
N ALA A 195 -0.82 -15.33 1.63
CA ALA A 195 -2.18 -15.71 1.24
C ALA A 195 -2.61 -15.10 -0.10
N MET A 196 -2.29 -13.83 -0.33
CA MET A 196 -2.54 -13.15 -1.62
C MET A 196 -1.75 -13.80 -2.76
N ARG A 197 -0.51 -14.24 -2.53
CA ARG A 197 0.28 -14.95 -3.54
C ARG A 197 -0.28 -16.35 -3.85
N VAL A 198 -0.75 -17.09 -2.86
CA VAL A 198 -1.43 -18.38 -3.05
C VAL A 198 -2.65 -18.21 -3.94
N ASP A 199 -3.52 -17.24 -3.62
CA ASP A 199 -4.74 -16.95 -4.38
C ASP A 199 -4.44 -16.59 -5.85
N GLU A 200 -3.48 -15.69 -6.08
CA GLU A 200 -3.11 -15.25 -7.43
C GLU A 200 -2.51 -16.38 -8.28
N ASN A 201 -1.65 -17.21 -7.68
CA ASN A 201 -1.08 -18.37 -8.36
C ASN A 201 -2.15 -19.43 -8.64
N PHE A 202 -3.12 -19.59 -7.74
CA PHE A 202 -4.25 -20.50 -7.95
C PHE A 202 -5.09 -20.04 -9.15
N GLU A 203 -5.46 -18.75 -9.20
CA GLU A 203 -6.21 -18.17 -10.30
C GLU A 203 -5.50 -18.36 -11.64
N ALA A 204 -4.19 -18.07 -11.68
CA ALA A 204 -3.38 -18.22 -12.87
C ALA A 204 -3.28 -19.68 -13.33
N THR A 205 -3.04 -20.61 -12.41
CA THR A 205 -2.88 -22.04 -12.70
C THR A 205 -4.18 -22.68 -13.19
N HIS A 206 -5.31 -22.33 -12.56
CA HIS A 206 -6.63 -22.90 -12.85
C HIS A 206 -7.43 -22.07 -13.86
N ARG A 207 -6.82 -21.03 -14.45
CA ARG A 207 -7.47 -20.11 -15.40
C ARG A 207 -8.76 -19.50 -14.86
N ARG A 208 -8.80 -19.21 -13.55
CA ARG A 208 -9.94 -18.52 -12.93
C ARG A 208 -9.88 -17.03 -13.25
N LYS A 209 -11.05 -16.39 -13.31
CA LYS A 209 -11.13 -14.93 -13.41
C LYS A 209 -10.79 -14.34 -12.05
N VAL A 210 -10.10 -13.20 -12.09
CA VAL A 210 -9.70 -12.44 -10.91
C VAL A 210 -10.91 -12.19 -10.00
N ARG A 211 -10.76 -12.55 -8.72
CA ARG A 211 -11.77 -12.41 -7.65
C ARG A 211 -13.05 -13.22 -7.85
N LYS A 212 -13.05 -14.22 -8.73
CA LYS A 212 -14.21 -15.09 -9.00
C LYS A 212 -13.92 -16.54 -8.63
N LEU A 213 -13.56 -16.76 -7.36
CA LEU A 213 -13.45 -18.10 -6.79
C LEU A 213 -14.81 -18.59 -6.29
N SER A 214 -15.15 -19.84 -6.55
CA SER A 214 -16.34 -20.50 -6.01
C SER A 214 -16.06 -21.20 -4.67
N ALA A 215 -17.11 -21.65 -3.97
CA ALA A 215 -16.95 -22.48 -2.76
C ALA A 215 -16.14 -23.77 -3.02
N THR A 216 -16.30 -24.37 -4.20
CA THR A 216 -15.51 -25.55 -4.61
C THR A 216 -14.04 -25.18 -4.86
N ASP A 217 -13.78 -24.01 -5.44
CA ASP A 217 -12.41 -23.51 -5.62
C ASP A 217 -11.70 -23.32 -4.29
N PHE A 218 -12.42 -22.97 -3.23
CA PHE A 218 -11.82 -22.77 -1.92
C PHE A 218 -11.21 -24.05 -1.33
N GLN A 219 -11.84 -25.21 -1.54
CA GLN A 219 -11.24 -26.50 -1.14
C GLN A 219 -9.96 -26.79 -1.94
N HIS A 220 -9.99 -26.53 -3.25
CA HIS A 220 -8.80 -26.68 -4.09
C HIS A 220 -7.70 -25.67 -3.74
N LEU A 221 -8.06 -24.46 -3.31
CA LEU A 221 -7.14 -23.42 -2.87
C LEU A 221 -6.37 -23.86 -1.61
N LYS A 222 -7.02 -24.54 -0.67
CA LYS A 222 -6.36 -25.13 0.51
C LYS A 222 -5.29 -26.14 0.10
N SER A 223 -5.61 -27.08 -0.79
CA SER A 223 -4.63 -28.06 -1.28
C SER A 223 -3.53 -27.40 -2.12
N PHE A 224 -3.87 -26.38 -2.91
CA PHE A 224 -2.91 -25.66 -3.74
C PHE A 224 -1.89 -24.85 -2.90
N LYS A 225 -2.31 -24.33 -1.74
CA LYS A 225 -1.41 -23.70 -0.77
C LYS A 225 -0.23 -24.60 -0.43
N ASP A 226 -0.49 -25.86 -0.11
CA ASP A 226 0.53 -26.82 0.29
C ASP A 226 1.49 -27.11 -0.87
N VAL A 227 0.94 -27.32 -2.09
CA VAL A 227 1.75 -27.50 -3.32
C VAL A 227 2.66 -26.29 -3.58
N LEU A 228 2.16 -25.06 -3.40
CA LEU A 228 2.94 -23.86 -3.62
C LEU A 228 4.02 -23.68 -2.55
N CYS A 229 3.70 -23.95 -1.28
CA CYS A 229 4.65 -23.94 -0.17
C CYS A 229 5.79 -24.95 -0.40
N ASP A 230 5.47 -26.18 -0.81
CA ASP A 230 6.48 -27.20 -1.12
C ASP A 230 7.40 -26.76 -2.25
N LYS A 231 6.82 -26.18 -3.33
CA LYS A 231 7.60 -25.63 -4.45
C LYS A 231 8.53 -24.49 -4.02
N GLN A 232 8.11 -23.69 -3.04
CA GLN A 232 8.87 -22.56 -2.49
C GLN A 232 9.76 -22.95 -1.30
N GLN A 233 9.84 -24.26 -0.97
CA GLN A 233 10.54 -24.80 0.19
C GLN A 233 10.20 -24.05 1.49
N PHE A 234 8.90 -23.78 1.68
CA PHE A 234 8.39 -22.92 2.75
C PHE A 234 7.42 -23.69 3.64
N ASN A 235 7.47 -23.44 4.95
CA ASN A 235 6.60 -24.12 5.90
C ASN A 235 5.14 -23.63 5.78
N HIS A 236 4.24 -24.52 5.40
CA HIS A 236 2.81 -24.22 5.16
C HIS A 236 2.07 -23.68 6.40
N ASN A 237 2.62 -23.86 7.61
CA ASN A 237 2.03 -23.35 8.86
C ASN A 237 2.15 -21.83 9.02
N HIS A 238 2.99 -21.17 8.22
CA HIS A 238 3.04 -19.71 8.17
C HIS A 238 1.83 -19.07 7.47
N ILE A 239 0.94 -19.89 6.89
CA ILE A 239 -0.29 -19.44 6.24
C ILE A 239 -1.46 -20.22 6.85
N SER A 240 -2.22 -19.57 7.73
CA SER A 240 -3.37 -20.17 8.37
C SER A 240 -4.54 -20.30 7.40
N SER A 241 -5.35 -21.34 7.60
CA SER A 241 -6.60 -21.51 6.87
C SER A 241 -7.53 -20.32 7.06
N ALA A 242 -7.55 -19.72 8.25
CA ALA A 242 -8.38 -18.55 8.56
C ALA A 242 -8.00 -17.32 7.73
N THR A 243 -6.72 -17.09 7.46
CA THR A 243 -6.29 -16.00 6.58
C THR A 243 -6.60 -16.29 5.12
N LEU A 244 -6.47 -17.54 4.68
CA LEU A 244 -6.85 -17.94 3.31
C LEU A 244 -8.36 -17.80 3.07
N GLU A 245 -9.19 -18.07 4.08
CA GLU A 245 -10.65 -17.85 4.03
C GLU A 245 -10.98 -16.38 3.77
N LYS A 246 -10.19 -15.44 4.32
CA LYS A 246 -10.39 -14.00 4.11
C LYS A 246 -10.22 -13.58 2.65
N CYS A 247 -9.51 -14.33 1.81
CA CYS A 247 -9.45 -14.08 0.36
C CYS A 247 -10.82 -14.24 -0.33
N TYR A 248 -11.72 -15.01 0.28
CA TYR A 248 -13.03 -15.38 -0.25
C TYR A 248 -14.19 -14.64 0.45
N ASP A 249 -14.08 -14.37 1.76
CA ASP A 249 -15.24 -14.29 2.67
C ASP A 249 -16.12 -13.02 2.66
N PHE A 250 -16.02 -12.07 1.72
CA PHE A 250 -16.75 -10.79 1.85
C PHE A 250 -17.95 -10.56 0.91
N LEU A 251 -18.00 -11.16 -0.29
CA LEU A 251 -19.04 -10.80 -1.28
C LEU A 251 -20.02 -11.92 -1.64
N GLN A 252 -19.66 -13.20 -1.48
CA GLN A 252 -20.58 -14.30 -1.82
C GLN A 252 -21.68 -14.55 -0.79
N ARG A 253 -21.53 -14.06 0.46
CA ARG A 253 -22.62 -14.14 1.46
C ARG A 253 -23.78 -13.18 1.16
N ILE A 254 -23.53 -12.10 0.41
CA ILE A 254 -24.56 -11.12 0.07
C ILE A 254 -25.30 -11.57 -1.19
N GLU A 255 -24.58 -12.06 -2.20
CA GLU A 255 -25.21 -12.58 -3.43
C GLU A 255 -26.04 -13.86 -3.20
N SER A 256 -25.80 -14.62 -2.13
CA SER A 256 -26.59 -15.81 -1.78
C SER A 256 -27.80 -15.54 -0.87
N GLN A 257 -28.10 -14.28 -0.53
CA GLN A 257 -29.27 -13.90 0.29
C GLN A 257 -30.38 -13.20 -0.50
N ASP A 258 -30.18 -12.99 -1.81
CA ASP A 258 -31.15 -12.37 -2.71
C ASP A 258 -31.81 -13.37 -3.70
N ASP A 259 -31.71 -14.68 -3.45
CA ASP A 259 -32.45 -15.74 -4.16
C ASP A 259 -33.60 -16.32 -3.30
#